data_AF-A0ABD2JV18-F1
#
_entry.id   AF-A0ABD2JV18-F1
#
_cell.length_a   1.000
_cell.length_b   1.000
_cell.length_c   1.000
_cell.angle_alpha   90.00
_cell.angle_beta   90.00
_cell.angle_gamma   90.00
#
_symmetry.space_group_name_H-M   'P 1'
#
loop_
_entity.id
_entity.type
_entity.pdbx_description
1 polymer ?
#
loop_
_entity_poly.entity_id
_entity_poly.type
_entity_poly.pdbx_seq_one_letter_code
_entity_poly.pdbx_strand_id
1 'polypeptide(L)'
;MLEKEVLQAQLLEQSNRELERARQEELAMETRFRTQQAEQCDIEEQYSTLQEEAQGMSKRLKKVWTQYMQAKAELKDIEVDHQREMEALLESVRQLQRELLYSMLVIDQFIPEERVRYIEKFVHWNEEIGDWQLRCIAYAGNNIREHRNMIHSSTVNFPQKSQDPQMKPLFLSYADVLGLPSTSTVSSSASSASTSFSASVKTNFRPKSAAKDRNAARIRALLE
;
A
#
# COMPACT_ATOMS: atom_id res chain seq x y z
N MET A 1 83.67 -83.58 5.27
CA MET A 1 83.42 -82.28 5.94
C MET A 1 83.07 -81.24 4.89
N LEU A 2 83.95 -80.98 3.90
CA LEU A 2 83.73 -80.05 2.77
C LEU A 2 82.44 -80.26 1.95
N GLU A 3 82.10 -81.48 1.52
CA GLU A 3 80.88 -81.70 0.70
C GLU A 3 79.56 -81.38 1.43
N LYS A 4 79.50 -81.61 2.75
CA LYS A 4 78.33 -81.26 3.56
C LYS A 4 78.14 -79.75 3.65
N GLU A 5 79.24 -79.00 3.76
CA GLU A 5 79.24 -77.54 3.82
C GLU A 5 78.84 -76.92 2.48
N VAL A 6 79.30 -77.49 1.35
CA VAL A 6 78.91 -77.05 -0.01
C VAL A 6 77.42 -77.26 -0.26
N LEU A 7 76.87 -78.41 0.14
CA LEU A 7 75.42 -78.68 0.01
C LEU A 7 74.58 -77.73 0.86
N GLN A 8 75.02 -77.46 2.09
CA GLN A 8 74.33 -76.53 2.99
C GLN A 8 74.35 -75.09 2.44
N ALA A 9 75.48 -74.66 1.85
CA ALA A 9 75.59 -73.36 1.20
C ALA A 9 74.65 -73.24 -0.02
N GLN A 10 74.55 -74.28 -0.86
CA GLN A 10 73.61 -74.30 -2.00
C GLN A 10 72.15 -74.24 -1.55
N LEU A 11 71.78 -74.95 -0.47
CA LEU A 11 70.41 -74.93 0.06
C LEU A 11 70.04 -73.55 0.62
N LEU A 12 70.96 -72.91 1.34
CA LEU A 12 70.79 -71.53 1.83
C LEU A 12 70.67 -70.52 0.68
N GLU A 13 71.45 -70.69 -0.39
CA GLU A 13 71.36 -69.84 -1.57
C GLU A 13 70.01 -69.99 -2.29
N GLN A 14 69.52 -71.22 -2.45
CA GLN A 14 68.18 -71.46 -3.03
C GLN A 14 67.08 -70.84 -2.17
N SER A 15 67.15 -71.02 -0.84
CA SER A 15 66.21 -70.41 0.10
C SER A 15 66.26 -68.88 0.08
N ASN A 16 67.45 -68.28 0.03
CA ASN A 16 67.61 -66.83 -0.12
C ASN A 16 66.99 -66.32 -1.44
N ARG A 17 67.20 -67.03 -2.55
CA ARG A 17 66.60 -66.65 -3.85
C ARG A 17 65.07 -66.77 -3.86
N GLU A 18 64.49 -67.66 -3.07
CA GLU A 18 63.04 -67.77 -2.90
C GLU A 18 62.49 -66.64 -2.01
N LEU A 19 63.19 -66.34 -0.91
CA LEU A 19 62.89 -65.20 -0.04
C LEU A 19 62.95 -63.87 -0.79
N GLU A 20 63.96 -63.66 -1.64
CA GLU A 20 64.08 -62.46 -2.48
C GLU A 20 62.95 -62.35 -3.50
N ARG A 21 62.55 -63.46 -4.14
CA ARG A 21 61.41 -63.49 -5.06
C ARG A 21 60.10 -63.15 -4.33
N ALA A 22 59.86 -63.77 -3.17
CA ALA A 22 58.68 -63.47 -2.35
C ALA A 22 58.65 -62.00 -1.92
N ARG A 23 59.81 -61.43 -1.55
CA ARG A 23 59.93 -60.01 -1.16
C ARG A 23 59.68 -59.05 -2.33
N GLN A 24 60.13 -59.42 -3.54
CA GLN A 24 59.86 -58.63 -4.76
C GLN A 24 58.38 -58.70 -5.15
N GLU A 25 57.74 -59.86 -5.02
CA GLU A 25 56.30 -60.03 -5.25
C GLU A 25 55.48 -59.24 -4.24
N GLU A 26 55.83 -59.30 -2.95
CA GLU A 26 55.20 -58.51 -1.89
C GLU A 26 55.29 -57.01 -2.19
N LEU A 27 56.48 -56.50 -2.53
CA LEU A 27 56.65 -55.09 -2.91
C LEU A 27 55.87 -54.72 -4.18
N ALA A 28 55.81 -55.62 -5.17
CA ALA A 28 55.00 -55.41 -6.37
C ALA A 28 53.49 -55.38 -6.07
N MET A 29 53.03 -56.20 -5.12
CA MET A 29 51.64 -56.18 -4.65
C MET A 29 51.34 -54.91 -3.85
N GLU A 30 52.22 -54.51 -2.94
CA GLU A 30 52.07 -53.27 -2.15
C GLU A 30 52.05 -52.02 -3.02
N THR A 31 52.92 -51.95 -4.03
CA THR A 31 52.95 -50.81 -4.96
C THR A 31 51.68 -50.73 -5.78
N ARG A 32 51.18 -51.86 -6.33
CA ARG A 32 49.89 -51.93 -7.04
C ARG A 32 48.72 -51.55 -6.15
N PHE A 33 48.74 -52.01 -4.90
CA PHE A 33 47.69 -51.67 -3.93
C PHE A 33 47.71 -50.18 -3.62
N ARG A 34 48.89 -49.59 -3.40
CA ARG A 34 49.05 -48.15 -3.21
C ARG A 34 48.58 -47.33 -4.41
N THR A 35 48.88 -47.74 -5.64
CA THR A 35 48.39 -47.03 -6.84
C THR A 35 46.87 -47.11 -6.95
N GLN A 36 46.28 -48.28 -6.69
CA GLN A 36 44.82 -48.42 -6.70
C GLN A 36 44.14 -47.60 -5.60
N GLN A 37 44.74 -47.53 -4.41
CA GLN A 37 44.24 -46.66 -3.34
C GLN A 37 44.34 -45.18 -3.71
N ALA A 38 45.46 -44.76 -4.31
CA ALA A 38 45.61 -43.39 -4.79
C ALA A 38 44.57 -43.04 -5.86
N GLU A 39 44.36 -43.93 -6.84
CA GLU A 39 43.34 -43.76 -7.88
C GLU A 39 41.92 -43.69 -7.28
N GLN A 40 41.62 -44.50 -6.26
CA GLN A 40 40.33 -44.43 -5.56
C GLN A 40 40.16 -43.09 -4.83
N CYS A 41 41.19 -42.62 -4.11
CA CYS A 41 41.15 -41.32 -3.45
C CYS A 41 40.96 -40.17 -4.46
N ASP A 42 41.67 -40.19 -5.59
CA ASP A 42 41.55 -39.17 -6.63
C ASP A 42 40.12 -39.11 -7.20
N ILE A 43 39.52 -40.28 -7.44
CA ILE A 43 38.15 -40.39 -7.93
C ILE A 43 37.16 -39.86 -6.87
N GLU A 44 37.31 -40.23 -5.60
CA GLU A 44 36.47 -39.75 -4.51
C GLU A 44 36.53 -38.21 -4.37
N GLU A 45 37.72 -37.62 -4.46
CA GLU A 45 37.91 -36.17 -4.41
C GLU A 45 37.24 -35.46 -5.61
N GLN A 46 37.37 -36.03 -6.81
CA GLN A 46 36.70 -35.51 -8.02
C GLN A 46 35.17 -35.55 -7.88
N TYR A 47 34.61 -36.66 -7.40
CA TYR A 47 33.17 -36.77 -7.16
C TYR A 47 32.68 -35.81 -6.07
N SER A 48 33.44 -35.66 -4.98
CA SER A 48 33.14 -34.70 -3.92
C SER A 48 33.09 -33.28 -4.48
N THR A 49 34.10 -32.88 -5.25
CA THR A 49 34.18 -31.56 -5.88
C THR A 49 32.99 -31.28 -6.81
N LEU A 50 32.63 -32.26 -7.66
CA LEU A 50 31.48 -32.15 -8.56
C LEU A 50 30.15 -32.03 -7.80
N GLN A 51 30.00 -32.79 -6.71
CA GLN A 51 28.81 -32.74 -5.86
C GLN A 51 28.69 -31.37 -5.17
N GLU A 52 29.78 -30.81 -4.67
CA GLU A 52 29.80 -29.48 -4.08
C GLU A 52 29.41 -28.40 -5.09
N GLU A 53 29.91 -28.47 -6.33
CA GLU A 53 29.52 -27.56 -7.39
C GLU A 53 28.03 -27.66 -7.70
N ALA A 54 27.50 -28.88 -7.88
CA ALA A 54 26.08 -29.11 -8.13
C ALA A 54 25.20 -28.56 -7.00
N GLN A 55 25.60 -28.76 -5.74
CA GLN A 55 24.92 -28.18 -4.59
C GLN A 55 24.99 -26.65 -4.59
N GLY A 56 26.15 -26.07 -4.92
CA GLY A 56 26.35 -24.63 -5.04
C GLY A 56 25.47 -24.01 -6.12
N MET A 57 25.35 -24.66 -7.28
CA MET A 57 24.45 -24.25 -8.36
C MET A 57 22.98 -24.38 -7.95
N SER A 58 22.59 -25.48 -7.30
CA SER A 58 21.23 -25.68 -6.80
C SER A 58 20.80 -24.62 -5.78
N LYS A 59 21.70 -24.24 -4.86
CA LYS A 59 21.46 -23.15 -3.90
C LYS A 59 21.26 -21.81 -4.60
N ARG A 60 22.10 -21.49 -5.60
CA ARG A 60 21.97 -20.27 -6.41
C ARG A 60 20.64 -20.24 -7.17
N LEU A 61 20.28 -21.36 -7.81
CA LEU A 61 19.01 -21.49 -8.52
C LEU A 61 17.81 -21.28 -7.60
N LYS A 62 17.80 -21.92 -6.42
CA LYS A 62 16.74 -21.73 -5.42
C LYS A 62 16.62 -20.26 -5.00
N LYS A 63 17.75 -19.56 -4.78
CA LYS A 63 17.75 -18.14 -4.43
C LYS A 63 17.11 -17.28 -5.51
N VAL A 64 17.55 -17.45 -6.76
CA VAL A 64 17.02 -16.70 -7.91
C VAL A 64 15.54 -17.04 -8.15
N TRP A 65 15.16 -18.30 -8.00
CA TRP A 65 13.77 -18.73 -8.10
C TRP A 65 12.87 -18.05 -7.06
N THR A 66 13.31 -17.99 -5.80
CA THR A 66 12.58 -17.28 -4.74
C THR A 66 12.45 -15.80 -5.06
N GLN A 67 13.53 -15.14 -5.52
CA GLN A 67 13.51 -13.74 -5.94
C GLN A 67 12.54 -13.52 -7.12
N TYR A 68 12.54 -14.42 -8.11
CA TYR A 68 11.61 -14.37 -9.23
C TYR A 68 10.15 -14.51 -8.77
N MET A 69 9.86 -15.47 -7.89
CA MET A 69 8.51 -15.66 -7.37
C MET A 69 8.03 -14.49 -6.52
N GLN A 70 8.93 -13.88 -5.75
CA GLN A 70 8.65 -12.66 -5.01
C GLN A 70 8.32 -11.50 -5.97
N ALA A 71 9.19 -11.21 -6.93
CA ALA A 71 8.96 -10.15 -7.91
C ALA A 71 7.67 -10.37 -8.73
N LYS A 72 7.35 -11.63 -9.06
CA LYS A 72 6.10 -11.99 -9.72
C LYS A 72 4.86 -11.73 -8.85
N ALA A 73 4.96 -11.99 -7.55
CA ALA A 73 3.89 -11.68 -6.61
C ALA A 73 3.71 -10.16 -6.45
N GLU A 74 4.81 -9.43 -6.30
CA GLU A 74 4.82 -7.96 -6.22
C GLU A 74 4.21 -7.33 -7.46
N LEU A 75 4.53 -7.83 -8.67
CA LEU A 75 3.94 -7.35 -9.91
C LEU A 75 2.41 -7.51 -9.92
N LYS A 76 1.92 -8.66 -9.47
CA LYS A 76 0.47 -8.92 -9.37
C LYS A 76 -0.20 -7.99 -8.35
N ASP A 77 0.46 -7.73 -7.22
CA ASP A 77 -0.07 -6.83 -6.20
C ASP A 77 -0.15 -5.38 -6.74
N ILE A 78 0.88 -4.93 -7.46
CA ILE A 78 0.90 -3.61 -8.13
C ILE A 78 -0.22 -3.50 -9.18
N GLU A 79 -0.44 -4.53 -9.99
CA GLU A 79 -1.53 -4.52 -10.99
C GLU A 79 -2.91 -4.35 -10.33
N VAL A 80 -3.14 -5.03 -9.20
CA VAL A 80 -4.41 -4.93 -8.46
C VAL A 80 -4.57 -3.55 -7.84
N ASP A 81 -3.51 -2.99 -7.26
CA ASP A 81 -3.57 -1.66 -6.65
C ASP A 81 -3.73 -0.57 -7.71
N HIS A 82 -3.03 -0.68 -8.84
CA HIS A 82 -3.21 0.23 -9.98
C HIS A 82 -4.66 0.19 -10.50
N GLN A 83 -5.25 -1.00 -10.63
CA GLN A 83 -6.65 -1.12 -11.05
C GLN A 83 -7.61 -0.44 -10.05
N ARG A 84 -7.37 -0.60 -8.74
CA ARG A 84 -8.17 0.07 -7.69
C ARG A 84 -8.03 1.59 -7.75
N GLU A 85 -6.81 2.09 -7.95
CA GLU A 85 -6.56 3.52 -8.09
C GLU A 85 -7.25 4.08 -9.34
N MET A 86 -7.15 3.38 -10.48
CA MET A 86 -7.86 3.73 -11.71
C MET A 86 -9.37 3.79 -11.48
N GLU A 87 -9.95 2.79 -10.82
CA GLU A 87 -11.38 2.76 -10.49
C GLU A 87 -11.80 3.91 -9.56
N ALA A 88 -10.98 4.23 -8.56
CA ALA A 88 -11.21 5.35 -7.65
C ALA A 88 -11.17 6.70 -8.37
N LEU A 89 -10.18 6.90 -9.25
CA LEU A 89 -10.08 8.11 -10.08
C LEU A 89 -11.28 8.23 -11.01
N LEU A 90 -11.68 7.14 -11.66
CA LEU A 90 -12.86 7.13 -12.54
C LEU A 90 -14.14 7.43 -11.75
N GLU A 91 -14.29 6.94 -10.53
CA GLU A 91 -15.45 7.28 -9.70
C GLU A 91 -15.45 8.74 -9.27
N SER A 92 -14.29 9.31 -8.94
CA SER A 92 -14.15 10.75 -8.67
C SER A 92 -14.56 11.58 -9.89
N VAL A 93 -14.12 11.21 -11.10
CA VAL A 93 -14.53 11.87 -12.34
C VAL A 93 -16.05 11.81 -12.52
N ARG A 94 -16.67 10.63 -12.32
CA ARG A 94 -18.13 10.49 -12.41
C ARG A 94 -18.84 11.36 -11.38
N GLN A 95 -18.33 11.44 -10.15
CA GLN A 95 -18.88 12.30 -9.12
C GLN A 95 -18.81 13.77 -9.50
N LEU A 96 -17.64 14.26 -9.92
CA LEU A 96 -17.46 15.65 -10.35
C LEU A 96 -18.35 16.00 -11.56
N GLN A 97 -18.52 15.07 -12.50
CA GLN A 97 -19.46 15.24 -13.62
C GLN A 97 -20.90 15.38 -13.14
N ARG A 98 -21.34 14.54 -12.18
CA ARG A 98 -22.69 14.65 -11.59
C ARG A 98 -22.88 16.00 -10.90
N GLU A 99 -21.91 16.44 -10.11
CA GLU A 99 -21.95 17.72 -9.38
C GLU A 99 -21.95 18.93 -10.33
N LEU A 100 -21.17 18.88 -11.40
CA LEU A 100 -21.16 19.91 -12.44
C LEU A 100 -22.51 19.98 -13.15
N LEU A 101 -23.03 18.85 -13.63
CA LEU A 101 -24.32 18.79 -14.32
C LEU A 101 -25.46 19.24 -13.40
N TYR A 102 -25.42 18.87 -12.12
CA TYR A 102 -26.38 19.34 -11.13
C TYR A 102 -26.31 20.86 -10.96
N SER A 103 -25.10 21.42 -10.80
CA SER A 103 -24.89 22.86 -10.69
C SER A 103 -25.42 23.61 -11.92
N MET A 104 -25.12 23.11 -13.12
CA MET A 104 -25.63 23.67 -14.38
C MET A 104 -27.14 23.63 -14.44
N LEU A 105 -27.75 22.48 -14.11
CA LEU A 105 -29.22 22.33 -14.10
C LEU A 105 -29.88 23.31 -13.13
N VAL A 106 -29.29 23.52 -11.94
CA VAL A 106 -29.79 24.50 -10.98
C VAL A 106 -29.68 25.93 -11.53
N ILE A 107 -28.57 26.28 -12.20
CA ILE A 107 -28.41 27.58 -12.84
C ILE A 107 -29.48 27.76 -13.91
N ASP A 108 -29.63 26.79 -14.82
CA ASP A 108 -30.57 26.86 -15.95
C ASP A 108 -32.03 26.98 -15.48
N GLN A 109 -32.41 26.26 -14.43
CA GLN A 109 -33.80 26.22 -13.96
C GLN A 109 -34.17 27.41 -13.06
N PHE A 110 -33.23 27.95 -12.28
CA PHE A 110 -33.54 28.94 -11.24
C PHE A 110 -32.97 30.34 -11.48
N ILE A 111 -32.01 30.51 -12.41
CA ILE A 111 -31.34 31.79 -12.67
C ILE A 111 -31.56 32.21 -14.14
N PRO A 112 -32.31 33.30 -14.38
CA PRO A 112 -32.44 33.90 -15.70
C PRO A 112 -31.09 34.27 -16.31
N GLU A 113 -30.98 34.06 -17.63
CA GLU A 113 -29.74 34.25 -18.41
C GLU A 113 -29.14 35.65 -18.24
N GLU A 114 -29.96 36.69 -18.17
CA GLU A 114 -29.49 38.08 -17.98
C GLU A 114 -28.69 38.24 -16.68
N ARG A 115 -29.11 37.56 -15.61
CA ARG A 115 -28.42 37.60 -14.32
C ARG A 115 -27.13 36.79 -14.34
N VAL A 116 -27.11 35.66 -15.03
CA VAL A 116 -25.89 34.86 -15.22
C VAL A 116 -24.82 35.68 -15.95
N ARG A 117 -25.19 36.32 -17.08
CA ARG A 117 -24.28 37.20 -17.83
C ARG A 117 -23.75 38.36 -16.99
N TYR A 118 -24.58 38.91 -16.11
CA TYR A 118 -24.15 39.95 -15.18
C TYR A 118 -23.11 39.40 -14.21
N ILE A 119 -23.35 38.24 -13.59
CA ILE A 119 -22.41 37.60 -12.65
C ILE A 119 -21.06 37.30 -13.34
N GLU A 120 -21.08 36.72 -14.55
CA GLU A 120 -19.88 36.40 -15.33
C GLU A 120 -18.99 37.63 -15.58
N LYS A 121 -19.59 38.80 -15.82
CA LYS A 121 -18.84 40.05 -16.04
C LYS A 121 -18.09 40.53 -14.78
N PHE A 122 -18.58 40.23 -13.59
CA PHE A 122 -18.03 40.74 -12.33
C PHE A 122 -17.24 39.70 -11.52
N VAL A 123 -17.26 38.45 -11.95
CA VAL A 123 -16.45 37.36 -11.39
C VAL A 123 -15.02 37.41 -11.95
N HIS A 124 -14.04 37.08 -11.11
CA HIS A 124 -12.68 36.79 -11.53
C HIS A 124 -12.11 35.64 -10.71
N TRP A 125 -11.19 34.89 -11.30
CA TRP A 125 -10.42 33.88 -10.57
C TRP A 125 -9.33 34.58 -9.75
N ASN A 126 -9.12 34.15 -8.51
CA ASN A 126 -8.00 34.60 -7.68
C ASN A 126 -7.02 33.42 -7.50
N GLU A 127 -5.85 33.49 -8.13
CA GLU A 127 -4.84 32.42 -8.09
C GLU A 127 -4.22 32.22 -6.70
N GLU A 128 -4.13 33.26 -5.87
CA GLU A 128 -3.50 33.18 -4.54
C GLU A 128 -4.37 32.42 -3.54
N ILE A 129 -5.70 32.55 -3.68
CA ILE A 129 -6.68 31.89 -2.81
C ILE A 129 -7.17 30.59 -3.46
N GLY A 130 -7.11 30.49 -4.79
CA GLY A 130 -7.59 29.34 -5.56
C GLY A 130 -9.12 29.27 -5.64
N ASP A 131 -9.81 30.43 -5.64
CA ASP A 131 -11.26 30.52 -5.66
C ASP A 131 -11.79 31.62 -6.59
N TRP A 132 -13.05 31.48 -7.01
CA TRP A 132 -13.79 32.51 -7.74
C TRP A 132 -14.24 33.63 -6.80
N GLN A 133 -13.89 34.87 -7.12
CA GLN A 133 -14.29 36.06 -6.37
C GLN A 133 -15.17 36.97 -7.19
N LEU A 134 -16.28 37.42 -6.61
CA LEU A 134 -17.17 38.41 -7.20
C LEU A 134 -16.78 39.81 -6.70
N ARG A 135 -16.64 40.76 -7.63
CA ARG A 135 -16.36 42.15 -7.28
C ARG A 135 -17.50 42.73 -6.43
N CYS A 136 -17.14 43.49 -5.40
CA CYS A 136 -18.10 44.24 -4.57
C CYS A 136 -19.14 43.36 -3.84
N ILE A 137 -18.81 42.10 -3.51
CA ILE A 137 -19.68 41.15 -2.75
C ILE A 137 -20.30 41.79 -1.49
N ALA A 138 -19.58 42.66 -0.79
CA ALA A 138 -20.07 43.32 0.43
C ALA A 138 -21.37 44.12 0.21
N TYR A 139 -21.62 44.58 -1.02
CA TYR A 139 -22.81 45.33 -1.40
C TYR A 139 -23.94 44.45 -1.94
N ALA A 140 -23.78 43.12 -1.96
CA ALA A 140 -24.84 42.22 -2.33
C ALA A 140 -25.95 42.22 -1.27
N GLY A 141 -27.22 42.13 -1.71
CA GLY A 141 -28.39 42.24 -0.82
C GLY A 141 -28.40 41.24 0.34
N ASN A 142 -27.82 40.05 0.17
CA ASN A 142 -27.70 39.05 1.24
C ASN A 142 -26.76 39.54 2.36
N ASN A 143 -25.57 40.04 2.00
CA ASN A 143 -24.58 40.54 2.95
C ASN A 143 -25.05 41.82 3.66
N ILE A 144 -25.76 42.70 2.97
CA ILE A 144 -26.34 43.91 3.55
C ILE A 144 -27.43 43.56 4.58
N ARG A 145 -28.30 42.57 4.28
CA ARG A 145 -29.37 42.13 5.19
C ARG A 145 -28.81 41.48 6.46
N GLU A 146 -27.73 40.71 6.32
CA GLU A 146 -27.04 40.10 7.44
C GLU A 146 -26.41 41.15 8.36
N HIS A 147 -25.72 42.16 7.80
CA HIS A 147 -25.25 43.30 8.56
C HIS A 147 -26.38 44.09 9.22
N ARG A 148 -27.51 44.28 8.53
CA ARG A 148 -28.69 44.94 9.10
C ARG A 148 -29.24 44.17 10.30
N ASN A 149 -29.35 42.85 10.20
CA ASN A 149 -29.84 42.00 11.29
C ASN A 149 -28.86 41.98 12.49
N MET A 150 -27.55 41.99 12.24
CA MET A 150 -26.52 42.14 13.29
C MET A 150 -26.60 43.49 14.02
N ILE A 151 -26.83 44.59 13.29
CA ILE A 151 -26.96 45.93 13.89
C ILE A 151 -28.23 46.02 14.76
N HIS A 152 -29.32 45.35 14.36
CA HIS A 152 -30.56 45.32 15.13
C HIS A 152 -30.47 44.40 16.36
N SER A 153 -29.67 43.33 16.35
CA SER A 153 -29.49 42.45 17.51
C SER A 153 -28.51 43.01 18.56
N SER A 154 -27.57 43.85 18.15
CA SER A 154 -26.63 44.54 19.05
C SER A 154 -27.16 45.86 19.60
N THR A 155 -28.22 46.42 19.01
CA THR A 155 -28.88 47.65 19.46
C THR A 155 -30.24 47.33 20.10
N VAL A 156 -30.27 46.48 21.12
CA VAL A 156 -31.42 46.41 22.03
C VAL A 156 -31.18 47.40 23.16
N ASN A 157 -31.57 48.66 22.92
CA ASN A 157 -32.07 49.63 23.91
C ASN A 157 -32.38 50.97 23.21
N PHE A 158 -33.33 50.97 22.27
CA PHE A 158 -34.03 52.20 21.88
C PHE A 158 -35.54 52.05 22.08
N PRO A 159 -36.19 52.98 22.79
CA PRO A 159 -37.62 52.91 23.04
C PRO A 159 -38.37 53.16 21.72
N GLN A 160 -39.29 52.25 21.43
CA GLN A 160 -40.22 52.27 20.33
C GLN A 160 -40.99 53.61 20.29
N LYS A 161 -40.56 54.52 19.41
CA LYS A 161 -41.26 55.78 19.14
C LYS A 161 -42.13 55.61 17.90
N SER A 162 -43.45 55.68 18.14
CA SER A 162 -44.54 56.02 17.23
C SER A 162 -44.63 55.22 15.92
N GLN A 163 -45.49 54.19 15.93
CA GLN A 163 -46.13 53.69 14.71
C GLN A 163 -47.18 54.70 14.24
N ASP A 164 -46.99 55.27 13.06
CA ASP A 164 -48.10 55.86 12.31
C ASP A 164 -49.03 54.72 11.85
N PRO A 165 -50.33 54.73 12.20
CA PRO A 165 -51.26 53.63 11.91
C PRO A 165 -51.65 53.46 10.43
N GLN A 166 -50.98 54.14 9.49
CA GLN A 166 -51.28 54.06 8.05
C GLN A 166 -50.17 53.45 7.18
N MET A 167 -49.00 53.13 7.72
CA MET A 167 -47.97 52.43 6.94
C MET A 167 -48.17 50.92 7.02
N LYS A 168 -48.91 50.38 6.04
CA LYS A 168 -48.99 48.93 5.82
C LYS A 168 -47.60 48.41 5.42
N PRO A 169 -47.04 47.41 6.12
CA PRO A 169 -45.79 46.79 5.68
C PRO A 169 -46.02 46.13 4.32
N LEU A 170 -45.46 46.73 3.26
CA LEU A 170 -45.58 46.30 1.87
C LEU A 170 -44.76 45.03 1.52
N PHE A 171 -44.18 44.37 2.52
CA PHE A 171 -43.40 43.15 2.32
C PHE A 171 -44.19 41.93 2.77
N LEU A 172 -44.39 40.99 1.85
CA LEU A 172 -44.93 39.67 2.14
C LEU A 172 -43.82 38.82 2.78
N SER A 173 -44.04 38.41 4.03
CA SER A 173 -43.18 37.43 4.69
C SER A 173 -43.78 36.03 4.47
N TYR A 174 -42.94 35.07 4.07
CA TYR A 174 -43.38 33.67 3.95
C TYR A 174 -43.72 33.05 5.32
N ALA A 175 -43.29 33.65 6.42
CA ALA A 175 -43.67 33.22 7.76
C ALA A 175 -45.17 33.43 8.01
N ASP A 176 -45.75 34.52 7.50
CA ASP A 176 -47.18 34.82 7.62
C ASP A 176 -48.03 33.88 6.75
N VAL A 177 -47.50 33.47 5.59
CA VAL A 177 -48.18 32.57 4.65
C VAL A 177 -48.12 31.11 5.11
N LEU A 178 -47.04 30.71 5.78
CA LEU A 178 -46.81 29.33 6.24
C LEU A 178 -47.23 29.10 7.69
N GLY A 179 -47.75 30.12 8.38
CA GLY A 179 -48.27 30.01 9.75
C GLY A 179 -47.21 29.66 10.80
N LEU A 180 -45.93 29.95 10.55
CA LEU A 180 -44.89 29.73 11.55
C LEU A 180 -44.92 30.82 12.62
N PRO A 181 -44.80 30.48 13.91
CA PRO A 181 -44.78 31.48 14.96
C PRO A 181 -43.60 32.43 14.75
N SER A 182 -43.88 33.73 14.72
CA SER A 182 -42.85 34.77 14.73
C SER A 182 -41.93 34.52 15.92
N THR A 183 -40.69 34.09 15.67
CA THR A 183 -39.71 33.84 16.74
C THR A 183 -39.21 35.18 17.27
N SER A 184 -40.00 35.83 18.12
CA SER A 184 -39.50 36.83 19.04
C SER A 184 -38.77 36.10 20.17
N THR A 185 -37.46 36.30 20.23
CA THR A 185 -36.62 36.24 21.43
C THR A 185 -36.70 34.97 22.29
N VAL A 186 -35.78 34.04 22.06
CA VAL A 186 -35.18 33.27 23.16
C VAL A 186 -33.67 33.51 23.10
N SER A 187 -33.20 34.38 24.00
CA SER A 187 -31.80 34.49 24.36
C SER A 187 -31.40 33.25 25.17
N SER A 188 -30.51 32.43 24.62
CA SER A 188 -29.79 31.42 25.38
C SER A 188 -28.31 31.50 25.01
N SER A 189 -27.53 31.91 25.99
CA SER A 189 -26.09 31.87 26.09
C SER A 189 -25.51 30.48 25.79
N ALA A 190 -24.52 30.40 24.90
CA ALA A 190 -23.45 29.42 24.99
C ALA A 190 -22.19 29.96 24.31
N SER A 191 -21.16 30.03 25.13
CA SER A 191 -19.76 30.35 24.90
C SER A 191 -19.14 29.75 23.65
N SER A 192 -18.24 30.54 23.07
CA SER A 192 -17.08 30.13 22.28
C SER A 192 -16.52 28.75 22.63
N ALA A 193 -16.51 27.84 21.66
CA ALA A 193 -15.55 26.75 21.57
C ALA A 193 -15.25 26.50 20.10
N SER A 194 -14.02 26.86 19.71
CA SER A 194 -13.36 26.38 18.50
C SER A 194 -13.17 24.87 18.61
N THR A 195 -13.89 24.09 17.79
CA THR A 195 -13.53 22.70 17.56
C THR A 195 -13.83 22.35 16.11
N SER A 196 -12.78 22.31 15.32
CA SER A 196 -12.68 21.54 14.09
C SER A 196 -13.13 20.10 14.36
N PHE A 197 -14.13 19.61 13.62
CA PHE A 197 -14.46 18.19 13.63
C PHE A 197 -14.63 17.67 12.20
N SER A 198 -13.62 16.90 11.81
CA SER A 198 -13.63 15.98 10.69
C SER A 198 -14.75 14.95 10.87
N ALA A 199 -15.58 14.81 9.83
CA ALA A 199 -16.58 13.76 9.79
C ALA A 199 -15.91 12.42 9.46
N SER A 200 -15.45 11.70 10.50
CA SER A 200 -15.07 10.30 10.39
C SER A 200 -16.29 9.42 10.64
N VAL A 201 -16.83 8.85 9.56
CA VAL A 201 -17.92 7.86 9.61
C VAL A 201 -17.33 6.51 10.05
N LYS A 202 -17.61 6.09 11.29
CA LYS A 202 -17.31 4.74 11.78
C LYS A 202 -18.41 3.76 11.35
N THR A 203 -18.15 2.99 10.31
CA THR A 203 -18.85 1.73 10.05
C THR A 203 -18.08 0.59 10.73
N ASN A 204 -18.63 0.05 11.83
CA ASN A 204 -18.17 -1.21 12.39
C ASN A 204 -18.78 -2.37 11.58
N PHE A 205 -17.99 -2.99 10.70
CA PHE A 205 -18.26 -4.34 10.21
C PHE A 205 -16.95 -5.12 10.12
N ARG A 206 -16.73 -6.05 11.05
CA ARG A 206 -15.56 -6.94 11.09
C ARG A 206 -16.02 -8.36 10.79
N PRO A 207 -15.75 -8.93 9.60
CA PRO A 207 -15.76 -10.37 9.44
C PRO A 207 -14.46 -10.98 9.97
N LYS A 208 -14.63 -12.09 10.71
CA LYS A 208 -13.59 -12.88 11.36
C LYS A 208 -12.64 -13.50 10.33
N SER A 209 -11.34 -13.29 10.50
CA SER A 209 -10.28 -13.96 9.75
C SER A 209 -10.08 -15.38 10.27
N ALA A 210 -10.48 -16.39 9.49
CA ALA A 210 -10.13 -17.80 9.69
C ALA A 210 -9.59 -18.42 8.40
N ALA A 211 -8.58 -17.78 7.79
CA ALA A 211 -7.99 -18.24 6.53
C ALA A 211 -6.46 -18.30 6.53
N LYS A 212 -5.78 -17.95 7.63
CA LYS A 212 -4.31 -17.91 7.65
C LYS A 212 -3.63 -19.23 8.03
N ASP A 213 -4.36 -20.21 8.57
CA ASP A 213 -3.78 -21.49 9.02
C ASP A 213 -3.75 -22.59 7.95
N ARG A 214 -4.51 -22.49 6.86
CA ARG A 214 -4.55 -23.55 5.83
C ARG A 214 -3.29 -23.59 4.95
N ASN A 215 -2.65 -22.45 4.72
CA ASN A 215 -1.40 -22.41 3.95
C ASN A 215 -0.18 -22.84 4.78
N ALA A 216 -0.18 -22.58 6.09
CA ALA A 216 0.88 -23.04 6.98
C ALA A 216 0.85 -24.57 7.16
N ALA A 217 -0.34 -25.18 7.24
CA ALA A 217 -0.50 -26.64 7.31
C ALA A 217 -0.08 -27.33 6.00
N ARG A 218 -0.35 -26.73 4.84
CA ARG A 218 0.03 -27.29 3.53
C ARG A 218 1.54 -27.27 3.28
N ILE A 219 2.26 -26.30 3.85
CA ILE A 219 3.72 -26.22 3.75
C ILE A 219 4.41 -27.24 4.68
N ARG A 220 3.81 -27.56 5.84
CA ARG A 220 4.35 -28.59 6.75
C ARG A 220 4.16 -30.01 6.24
N ALA A 221 3.08 -30.29 5.49
CA ALA A 221 2.80 -31.61 4.91
C ALA A 221 3.65 -31.97 3.67
N LEU A 222 4.53 -31.08 3.21
CA LEU A 222 5.45 -31.31 2.09
C LEU A 222 6.90 -31.53 2.57
N LEU A 223 7.14 -31.56 3.88
CA LEU A 223 8.45 -31.67 4.51
C LEU A 223 8.57 -32.85 5.48
N GLU A 224 7.53 -33.69 5.58
CA GLU A 224 7.55 -35.07 6.11
C GLU A 224 7.34 -36.05 4.95
#